data_AF-A0A0J5GYM7-F1
#
_entry.id   AF-A0A0J5GYM7-F1
#
_cell.length_a   1.000
_cell.length_b   1.000
_cell.length_c   1.000
_cell.angle_alpha   90.00
_cell.angle_beta   90.00
_cell.angle_gamma   90.00
#
_symmetry.space_group_name_H-M   'P 1'
#
loop_
_entity.id
_entity.type
_entity.pdbx_description
1 polymer ?
#
loop_
_entity_poly.entity_id
_entity_poly.type
_entity_poly.pdbx_seq_one_letter_code
_entity_poly.pdbx_strand_id
1 'polypeptide(L)'
;MTTTRGSQRTCSNGHTYYKSSDCPTCPNCEQERKPNSGFLAALSAPARRALEHHQITTLEQLSGYSEKELLKFHGMGPASLPKLRAVLEEAGFSFKG
;
A
#
# COMPACT_ATOMS: atom_id res chain seq x y z
N MET A 1 18.72 -7.16 -23.39
CA MET A 1 17.93 -7.04 -22.14
C MET A 1 18.40 -8.15 -21.20
N THR A 2 19.34 -7.86 -20.31
CA THR A 2 19.90 -8.84 -19.37
C THR A 2 18.87 -9.13 -18.29
N THR A 3 18.34 -10.34 -18.26
CA THR A 3 17.51 -10.84 -17.16
C THR A 3 18.38 -10.96 -15.92
N THR A 4 18.36 -9.94 -15.06
CA THR A 4 18.97 -10.03 -13.72
C THR A 4 18.25 -11.15 -12.98
N ARG A 5 18.89 -12.33 -12.90
CA ARG A 5 18.39 -13.47 -12.12
C ARG A 5 18.32 -13.03 -10.66
N GLY A 6 17.10 -12.80 -10.17
CA GLY A 6 16.88 -12.49 -8.76
C GLY A 6 17.37 -13.63 -7.87
N SER A 7 17.77 -13.32 -6.63
CA SER A 7 18.12 -14.37 -5.67
C SER A 7 16.86 -15.04 -5.13
N GLN A 8 16.91 -16.37 -5.02
CA GLN A 8 15.90 -17.14 -4.31
C GLN A 8 16.03 -16.90 -2.81
N ARG A 9 14.92 -16.60 -2.15
CA ARG A 9 14.85 -16.34 -0.71
C ARG A 9 13.65 -17.08 -0.13
N THR A 10 13.73 -17.45 1.15
CA THR A 10 12.61 -18.04 1.89
C THR A 10 12.30 -17.15 3.08
N CYS A 11 11.04 -16.70 3.20
CA CYS A 11 10.63 -15.88 4.35
C CYS A 11 10.32 -16.74 5.58
N SER A 12 10.13 -16.12 6.74
CA SER A 12 9.79 -16.81 8.00
C SER A 12 8.47 -17.61 7.94
N ASN A 13 7.55 -17.27 7.04
CA ASN A 13 6.31 -18.03 6.81
C ASN A 13 6.50 -19.23 5.85
N GLY A 14 7.72 -19.53 5.42
CA GLY A 14 8.03 -20.65 4.52
C GLY A 14 7.87 -20.38 3.03
N HIS A 15 7.43 -19.18 2.61
CA HIS A 15 7.32 -18.85 1.19
C HIS A 15 8.68 -18.68 0.52
N THR A 16 8.89 -19.45 -0.55
CA THR A 16 10.02 -19.29 -1.47
C THR A 16 9.65 -18.27 -2.56
N TYR A 17 10.50 -17.26 -2.75
CA TYR A 17 10.29 -16.21 -3.75
C TYR A 17 11.61 -15.73 -4.35
N TYR A 18 11.53 -15.11 -5.53
CA TYR A 18 12.68 -14.55 -6.24
C TYR A 18 12.59 -13.04 -6.29
N LYS A 19 13.71 -12.35 -6.01
CA LYS A 19 13.76 -10.88 -6.10
C LYS A 19 15.12 -10.40 -6.53
N SER A 20 15.14 -9.44 -7.46
CA SER A 20 16.34 -8.71 -7.84
C SER A 20 16.61 -7.54 -6.89
N SER A 21 15.58 -6.95 -6.29
CA SER A 21 15.71 -5.89 -5.29
C SER A 21 16.16 -6.43 -3.94
N ASP A 22 16.89 -5.60 -3.20
CA ASP A 22 17.37 -5.96 -1.87
C ASP A 22 16.26 -6.04 -0.80
N CYS A 23 15.13 -5.35 -1.03
CA CYS A 23 14.02 -5.26 -0.08
C CYS A 23 13.59 -6.66 0.45
N PRO A 24 13.69 -6.91 1.77
CA PRO A 24 13.48 -8.23 2.38
C PRO A 24 11.99 -8.63 2.43
N THR A 25 11.08 -7.76 1.98
CA THR A 25 9.65 -8.05 1.95
C THR A 25 9.35 -9.20 0.98
N CYS A 26 8.69 -10.23 1.51
CA CYS A 26 8.14 -11.35 0.76
C CYS A 26 6.87 -10.93 0.00
N PRO A 27 6.81 -11.06 -1.33
CA PRO A 27 5.64 -10.70 -2.12
C PRO A 27 4.42 -11.59 -1.86
N ASN A 28 4.62 -12.84 -1.43
CA ASN A 28 3.53 -13.76 -1.12
C ASN A 28 2.87 -13.39 0.20
N CYS A 29 3.66 -13.14 1.26
CA CYS A 29 3.11 -12.64 2.53
C CYS A 29 2.34 -11.32 2.35
N GLU A 30 2.79 -10.45 1.45
CA GLU A 30 2.10 -9.20 1.15
C GLU A 30 0.77 -9.38 0.42
N GLN A 31 0.65 -10.44 -0.38
CA GLN A 31 -0.60 -10.80 -1.03
C GLN A 31 -1.58 -11.42 -0.02
N GLU A 32 -1.11 -12.31 0.84
CA GLU A 32 -1.95 -12.95 1.87
C GLU A 32 -2.49 -11.96 2.91
N ARG A 33 -1.68 -10.96 3.29
CA ARG A 33 -2.11 -9.89 4.22
C ARG A 33 -3.02 -8.86 3.57
N LYS A 34 -3.15 -8.86 2.25
CA LYS A 34 -3.97 -7.87 1.55
C LYS A 34 -5.43 -8.10 1.94
N PRO A 35 -6.14 -7.09 2.46
CA PRO A 35 -7.56 -7.24 2.76
C PRO A 35 -8.35 -7.51 1.48
N ASN A 36 -9.39 -8.32 1.59
CA ASN A 36 -10.25 -8.69 0.46
C ASN A 36 -11.24 -7.57 0.08
N SER A 37 -11.46 -6.60 0.97
CA SER A 37 -12.45 -5.53 0.82
C SER A 37 -11.99 -4.24 1.49
N GLY A 38 -12.72 -3.15 1.24
CA GLY A 38 -12.42 -1.81 1.75
C GLY A 38 -11.33 -1.08 0.94
N PHE A 39 -11.12 0.19 1.26
CA PHE A 39 -10.23 1.06 0.49
C PHE A 39 -8.76 0.61 0.51
N LEU A 40 -8.31 -0.05 1.58
CA LEU A 40 -6.97 -0.61 1.70
C LEU A 40 -6.70 -1.72 0.66
N ALA A 41 -7.74 -2.41 0.18
CA ALA A 41 -7.64 -3.44 -0.85
C ALA A 41 -7.34 -2.84 -2.26
N ALA A 42 -7.67 -1.58 -2.50
CA ALA A 42 -7.42 -0.90 -3.77
C ALA A 42 -5.96 -0.43 -3.93
N LEU A 43 -5.20 -0.43 -2.84
CA LEU A 43 -3.85 0.12 -2.77
C LEU A 43 -2.76 -0.92 -3.04
N SER A 44 -1.61 -0.40 -3.49
CA SER A 44 -0.37 -1.18 -3.52
C SER A 44 0.08 -1.51 -2.09
N ALA A 45 0.91 -2.55 -1.95
CA ALA A 45 1.47 -2.92 -0.65
C ALA A 45 2.16 -1.74 0.07
N PRO A 46 3.01 -0.91 -0.58
CA PRO A 46 3.61 0.25 0.07
C PRO A 46 2.60 1.31 0.53
N ALA A 47 1.60 1.64 -0.29
CA ALA A 47 0.61 2.65 0.05
C ALA A 47 -0.33 2.19 1.17
N ARG A 48 -0.74 0.91 1.16
CA ARG A 48 -1.51 0.31 2.26
C ARG A 48 -0.73 0.36 3.57
N ARG A 49 0.51 -0.14 3.57
CA ARG A 49 1.38 -0.14 4.76
C ARG A 49 1.61 1.26 5.31
N ALA A 50 1.72 2.27 4.43
CA ALA A 50 1.84 3.65 4.85
C ALA A 50 0.63 4.11 5.66
N LEU A 51 -0.59 3.86 5.17
CA LEU A 51 -1.81 4.21 5.91
C LEU A 51 -1.94 3.44 7.23
N GLU A 52 -1.69 2.12 7.21
CA GLU A 52 -1.71 1.28 8.42
C GLU A 52 -0.70 1.75 9.47
N HIS A 53 0.51 2.13 9.06
CA HIS A 53 1.54 2.66 9.95
C HIS A 53 1.09 3.97 10.63
N HIS A 54 0.37 4.81 9.89
CA HIS A 54 -0.24 6.03 10.42
C HIS A 54 -1.61 5.78 11.08
N GLN A 55 -2.00 4.52 11.30
CA GLN A 55 -3.27 4.12 11.93
C GLN A 55 -4.52 4.59 11.19
N ILE A 56 -4.39 4.81 9.88
CA ILE A 56 -5.50 5.20 8.99
C ILE A 56 -6.11 3.93 8.42
N THR A 57 -7.19 3.50 9.06
CA THR A 57 -7.90 2.25 8.75
C THR A 57 -9.37 2.46 8.38
N THR A 58 -9.89 3.68 8.57
CA THR A 58 -11.25 4.07 8.16
C THR A 58 -11.24 5.27 7.20
N LEU A 59 -12.36 5.49 6.52
CA LEU A 59 -12.51 6.62 5.58
C LEU A 59 -12.58 7.95 6.34
N GLU A 60 -13.14 7.97 7.53
CA GLU A 60 -13.19 9.12 8.43
C GLU A 60 -11.78 9.55 8.84
N GLN A 61 -10.92 8.60 9.24
CA GLN A 61 -9.52 8.88 9.53
C GLN A 61 -8.79 9.42 8.30
N LEU A 62 -9.03 8.82 7.14
CA LEU A 62 -8.42 9.25 5.88
C LEU A 62 -8.86 10.67 5.49
N SER A 63 -10.14 11.01 5.66
CA SER A 63 -10.68 12.36 5.40
C SER A 63 -10.04 13.44 6.27
N GLY A 64 -9.44 13.07 7.41
CA GLY A 64 -8.68 13.97 8.27
C GLY A 64 -7.35 14.45 7.68
N TYR A 65 -6.91 13.89 6.54
CA TYR A 65 -5.65 14.24 5.88
C TYR A 65 -5.89 14.93 4.54
N SER A 66 -4.99 15.85 4.21
CA SER A 66 -4.86 16.44 2.88
C SER A 66 -4.02 15.54 1.97
N GLU A 67 -4.21 15.67 0.66
CA GLU A 67 -3.38 14.96 -0.33
C GLU A 67 -1.89 15.26 -0.14
N LYS A 68 -1.54 16.49 0.25
CA LYS A 68 -0.16 16.92 0.50
C LYS A 68 0.45 16.24 1.73
N GLU A 69 -0.34 16.01 2.78
CA GLU A 69 0.12 15.27 3.96
C GLU A 69 0.34 13.79 3.62
N LEU A 70 -0.60 13.19 2.88
CA LEU A 70 -0.52 11.82 2.43
C LEU A 70 0.71 11.56 1.55
N LEU A 71 1.04 12.48 0.63
CA LEU A 71 2.25 12.36 -0.20
C LEU A 71 3.58 12.42 0.57
N LYS A 72 3.57 12.84 1.83
CA LYS A 72 4.77 12.78 2.69
C LYS A 72 5.02 11.38 3.24
N PHE A 73 4.03 10.48 3.18
CA PHE A 73 4.20 9.13 3.70
C PHE A 73 5.09 8.30 2.79
N HIS A 74 6.10 7.68 3.38
CA HIS A 74 6.98 6.79 2.63
C HIS A 74 6.18 5.60 2.07
N GLY A 75 6.19 5.45 0.74
CA GLY A 75 5.41 4.44 0.03
C GLY A 75 4.08 4.96 -0.55
N MET A 76 3.72 6.21 -0.26
CA MET A 76 2.61 6.90 -0.91
C MET A 76 3.10 7.70 -2.12
N GLY A 77 2.49 7.46 -3.28
CA GLY A 77 2.81 8.16 -4.51
C GLY A 77 1.59 8.81 -5.16
N PRO A 78 1.77 9.72 -6.13
CA PRO A 78 0.69 10.45 -6.78
C PRO A 78 -0.35 9.51 -7.43
N ALA A 79 0.06 8.33 -7.88
CA ALA A 79 -0.84 7.31 -8.42
C ALA A 79 -1.82 6.69 -7.39
N SER A 80 -1.58 6.88 -6.08
CA SER A 80 -2.48 6.38 -5.03
C SER A 80 -3.62 7.36 -4.74
N LEU A 81 -3.41 8.66 -4.94
CA LEU A 81 -4.38 9.70 -4.59
C LEU A 81 -5.70 9.58 -5.36
N PRO A 82 -5.73 9.32 -6.69
CA PRO A 82 -7.00 9.18 -7.41
C PRO A 82 -7.87 8.05 -6.88
N LYS A 83 -7.25 6.94 -6.45
CA LYS A 83 -7.97 5.81 -5.85
C LYS A 83 -8.57 6.18 -4.51
N LEU A 84 -7.78 6.81 -3.65
CA LEU A 84 -8.21 7.28 -2.32
C LEU A 84 -9.29 8.36 -2.41
N ARG A 85 -9.21 9.23 -3.42
CA ARG A 85 -10.26 10.20 -3.72
C ARG A 85 -11.57 9.52 -4.11
N ALA A 86 -11.52 8.57 -5.05
CA ALA A 86 -12.72 7.87 -5.51
C ALA A 86 -13.45 7.16 -4.37
N VAL A 87 -12.74 6.41 -3.51
CA VAL A 87 -13.38 5.74 -2.34
C VAL A 87 -13.89 6.71 -1.28
N LEU A 88 -13.27 7.89 -1.10
CA LEU A 88 -13.83 8.92 -0.22
C LEU A 88 -15.12 9.49 -0.80
N GLU A 89 -15.11 9.86 -2.09
CA GLU A 89 -16.26 10.44 -2.80
C GLU A 89 -17.44 9.46 -2.85
N GLU A 90 -17.19 8.17 -3.12
CA GLU A 90 -18.20 7.10 -3.09
C GLU A 90 -18.89 6.98 -1.71
N ALA A 91 -18.18 7.33 -0.64
CA ALA A 91 -18.69 7.30 0.74
C ALA A 91 -19.15 8.68 1.24
N GLY A 92 -19.16 9.72 0.40
CA GLY A 92 -19.59 11.08 0.76
C GLY A 92 -18.56 11.87 1.59
N PHE A 93 -17.31 11.43 1.62
CA PHE A 93 -16.20 12.14 2.25
C PHE A 93 -15.35 12.88 1.21
N SER A 94 -14.49 13.77 1.70
CA SER A 94 -13.43 14.40 0.92
C SER A 94 -12.14 14.43 1.74
N PHE A 95 -11.00 14.64 1.08
CA PHE A 95 -9.79 14.99 1.81
C PHE A 95 -9.96 16.31 2.57
N LYS A 96 -9.13 16.49 3.59
CA LYS A 96 -8.95 17.79 4.24
C LYS A 96 -8.38 18.79 3.22
N GLY A 97 -8.97 19.99 3.21
CA GLY A 97 -8.54 21.11 2.35
C GLY A 97 -7.16 21.64 2.68
#